data_AF-A0A1F2PDT6-F1
#
_entry.id   AF-A0A1F2PDT6-F1
#
_cell.length_a   1.000
_cell.length_b   1.000
_cell.length_c   1.000
_cell.angle_alpha   90.00
_cell.angle_beta   90.00
_cell.angle_gamma   90.00
#
_symmetry.space_group_name_H-M   'P 1'
#
loop_
_entity.id
_entity.type
_entity.pdbx_description
1 polymer ?
#
loop_
_entity_poly.entity_id
_entity_poly.type
_entity_poly.pdbx_seq_one_letter_code
_entity_poly.pdbx_strand_id
1 'polypeptide(L)'
;MRKMITGKLTSGLLCAFMVISVFFATGVFAATTEADTSADVTNTAAVEDIGVKYWGHVQNKGDMPWVNSPTPLGTRGESLRIEGFCFELTGDVPAGANLEYQVHVQNYGWMTPVEAGEFAGTRGESLRVESIRIKLVNLPGYDVYYQGHVQNVGNIPQVNGEWGWVKNGEELGTTGSSLRLEEIKVKIVKQPSTTTAYDKAGTYGPKTGTEELSGDAVINVPDVTLQNLHIKGTLTIGEGVGDGNVTLNNVTVDGDTFVRGGGENSIHINSGNYARIVVEKTASGNVRIVCTTASGIPIVVSEDAAGEELILEGLFSDVTINAPDFVVKTQGDTTIKNMTIGEDATGCEVTLAAGTTVGDLVLDSGADIKGTGTINKAEVNADGVKFETAPKEQVVDPGVDVPPVVPPVVPPGGGGGVDPSVAALAAVNAATSASAMETALENNASALGILTLLTKTYTDGGSYTYNTLTAGRQTALAADMLRNKPAGGYTLTILSDYFDKLANVRVVIEEQMRIANSYHNTTPTLDQISERISFMNTILTQLNSLDASHKALYLSNYQISSLIASLTYAQTQYNGLTDPERQSLLTSLFTNTYDSLGSLLTSFQTIYNALP
;
A
#
# COMPACT_ATOMS: atom_id res chain seq x y z
N MET A 1 -4.38 1.13 -74.56
CA MET A 1 -4.13 2.28 -75.46
C MET A 1 -5.46 2.81 -75.96
N ARG A 2 -5.65 4.14 -75.90
CA ARG A 2 -6.76 4.97 -76.46
C ARG A 2 -8.13 4.78 -75.78
N LYS A 3 -8.90 5.82 -75.41
CA LYS A 3 -8.75 7.29 -75.40
C LYS A 3 -9.94 7.88 -74.61
N MET A 4 -9.66 8.93 -73.82
CA MET A 4 -10.47 10.15 -73.50
C MET A 4 -11.99 10.13 -73.75
N ILE A 5 -12.82 10.37 -72.74
CA ILE A 5 -13.29 11.69 -72.22
C ILE A 5 -13.96 12.57 -73.30
N THR A 6 -15.25 12.84 -73.12
CA THR A 6 -16.03 14.09 -73.41
C THR A 6 -17.51 13.78 -73.09
N GLY A 7 -18.40 14.63 -72.56
CA GLY A 7 -18.36 16.02 -72.08
C GLY A 7 -19.51 16.24 -71.08
N LYS A 8 -19.35 17.15 -70.10
CA LYS A 8 -20.08 18.44 -69.95
C LYS A 8 -21.61 18.38 -70.17
N LEU A 9 -22.40 18.54 -69.11
CA LEU A 9 -22.88 19.80 -68.49
C LEU A 9 -24.17 20.35 -69.15
N THR A 10 -25.23 20.51 -68.36
CA THR A 10 -26.33 21.53 -68.38
C THR A 10 -27.55 20.90 -67.66
N SER A 11 -27.87 21.30 -66.43
CA SER A 11 -28.59 22.51 -65.99
C SER A 11 -30.07 22.57 -66.39
N GLY A 12 -30.93 22.29 -65.40
CA GLY A 12 -32.11 23.11 -65.06
C GLY A 12 -33.44 22.76 -65.72
N LEU A 13 -34.44 22.39 -64.89
CA LEU A 13 -35.76 23.05 -64.74
C LEU A 13 -36.61 22.23 -63.73
N LEU A 14 -36.70 22.66 -62.47
CA LEU A 14 -37.90 23.29 -61.86
C LEU A 14 -39.27 22.87 -62.45
N CYS A 15 -40.08 22.09 -61.70
CA CYS A 15 -41.40 22.51 -61.19
C CYS A 15 -42.24 21.33 -60.63
N ALA A 16 -42.97 21.66 -59.56
CA ALA A 16 -44.25 21.10 -59.11
C ALA A 16 -44.26 19.67 -58.50
N PHE A 17 -44.47 19.56 -57.19
CA PHE A 17 -45.82 19.46 -56.61
C PHE A 17 -45.74 19.58 -55.09
N MET A 18 -46.58 20.44 -54.54
CA MET A 18 -46.86 20.63 -53.12
C MET A 18 -48.14 19.84 -52.79
N VAL A 19 -48.35 19.51 -51.50
CA VAL A 19 -49.64 19.45 -50.77
C VAL A 19 -50.01 18.09 -50.10
N ILE A 20 -50.10 18.14 -48.75
CA ILE A 20 -50.98 17.40 -47.78
C ILE A 20 -50.57 15.94 -47.45
N SER A 21 -50.49 15.44 -46.21
CA SER A 21 -51.17 15.74 -44.93
C SER A 21 -50.44 15.10 -43.73
N VAL A 22 -50.54 15.75 -42.56
CA VAL A 22 -50.22 15.28 -41.21
C VAL A 22 -51.34 14.37 -40.66
N PHE A 23 -51.03 13.32 -39.89
CA PHE A 23 -51.73 12.94 -38.64
C PHE A 23 -50.96 11.86 -37.85
N PHE A 24 -51.22 11.85 -36.53
CA PHE A 24 -50.40 11.41 -35.40
C PHE A 24 -50.40 9.90 -35.06
N ALA A 25 -49.32 9.49 -34.36
CA ALA A 25 -49.27 8.77 -33.08
C ALA A 25 -49.11 7.22 -32.95
N THR A 26 -48.17 6.89 -32.05
CA THR A 26 -48.09 5.80 -31.02
C THR A 26 -47.41 4.45 -31.30
N GLY A 27 -46.57 4.04 -30.32
CA GLY A 27 -46.08 2.68 -30.01
C GLY A 27 -44.68 2.37 -30.56
N VAL A 28 -43.55 2.25 -29.82
CA VAL A 28 -43.14 1.49 -28.60
C VAL A 28 -42.83 -0.01 -28.85
N PHE A 29 -41.56 -0.38 -28.56
CA PHE A 29 -40.91 -1.72 -28.43
C PHE A 29 -40.83 -2.63 -29.69
N ALA A 30 -39.79 -3.44 -29.98
CA ALA A 30 -38.45 -3.74 -29.45
C ALA A 30 -37.76 -4.74 -30.42
N ALA A 31 -36.44 -4.94 -30.25
CA ALA A 31 -35.63 -6.14 -30.60
C ALA A 31 -35.38 -6.43 -32.10
N THR A 32 -34.21 -6.88 -32.59
CA THR A 32 -32.92 -7.29 -32.02
C THR A 32 -31.87 -7.35 -33.15
N THR A 33 -30.63 -7.01 -32.77
CA THR A 33 -29.28 -7.38 -33.26
C THR A 33 -29.09 -8.53 -34.25
N GLU A 34 -28.15 -8.36 -35.20
CA GLU A 34 -26.80 -9.01 -35.30
C GLU A 34 -25.94 -8.14 -36.26
N ALA A 35 -24.90 -7.42 -35.79
CA ALA A 35 -23.49 -7.80 -35.64
C ALA A 35 -22.72 -7.98 -36.97
N ASP A 36 -21.93 -6.96 -37.35
CA ASP A 36 -20.69 -7.15 -38.12
C ASP A 36 -19.59 -6.26 -37.52
N THR A 37 -18.44 -6.90 -37.33
CA THR A 37 -17.28 -6.52 -36.54
C THR A 37 -16.27 -5.77 -37.38
N SER A 38 -16.00 -4.50 -37.05
CA SER A 38 -14.65 -3.93 -37.14
C SER A 38 -14.55 -2.68 -36.28
N ALA A 39 -13.55 -2.66 -35.41
CA ALA A 39 -13.25 -1.58 -34.49
C ALA A 39 -12.82 -0.32 -35.26
N ASP A 40 -13.49 0.80 -35.00
CA ASP A 40 -12.87 2.12 -35.04
C ASP A 40 -13.43 2.96 -33.89
N VAL A 41 -12.49 3.52 -33.14
CA VAL A 41 -12.67 4.10 -31.81
C VAL A 41 -13.33 5.46 -31.96
N THR A 42 -14.65 5.51 -31.75
CA THR A 42 -15.36 6.79 -31.58
C THR A 42 -15.94 6.87 -30.18
N ASN A 43 -15.11 7.47 -29.33
CA ASN A 43 -15.44 8.31 -28.18
C ASN A 43 -16.92 8.72 -28.15
N THR A 44 -17.74 7.89 -27.50
CA THR A 44 -19.12 8.23 -27.17
C THR A 44 -19.10 8.76 -25.74
N ALA A 45 -19.25 10.08 -25.65
CA ALA A 45 -19.25 10.93 -24.46
C ALA A 45 -19.70 10.23 -23.17
N ALA A 46 -18.73 9.92 -22.32
CA ALA A 46 -18.95 9.94 -20.87
C ALA A 46 -19.06 11.41 -20.45
N VAL A 47 -19.98 11.71 -19.54
CA VAL A 47 -20.12 13.03 -18.92
C VAL A 47 -18.76 13.42 -18.32
N GLU A 48 -18.17 14.54 -18.74
CA GLU A 48 -16.88 15.01 -18.24
C GLU A 48 -17.07 15.49 -16.79
N ASP A 49 -16.68 14.68 -15.79
CA ASP A 49 -16.76 15.01 -14.35
C ASP A 49 -16.01 16.32 -14.02
N ILE A 50 -14.92 16.61 -14.74
CA ILE A 50 -14.07 17.79 -14.52
C ILE A 50 -13.58 18.36 -15.85
N GLY A 51 -13.76 19.67 -16.04
CA GLY A 51 -13.34 20.43 -17.22
C GLY A 51 -12.44 21.61 -16.89
N VAL A 52 -12.21 22.47 -17.88
CA VAL A 52 -11.47 23.72 -17.72
C VAL A 52 -12.14 24.85 -18.52
N LYS A 53 -12.23 26.03 -17.92
CA LYS A 53 -12.58 27.28 -18.59
C LYS A 53 -11.41 28.25 -18.53
N TYR A 54 -11.34 29.14 -19.51
CA TYR A 54 -10.22 30.06 -19.62
C TYR A 54 -10.57 31.33 -20.36
N TRP A 55 -9.82 32.39 -20.07
CA TRP A 55 -9.85 33.64 -20.83
C TRP A 55 -8.42 34.21 -20.95
N GLY A 56 -8.25 35.23 -21.77
CA GLY A 56 -6.97 35.88 -21.95
C GLY A 56 -7.08 37.30 -22.46
N HIS A 57 -5.99 38.05 -22.31
CA HIS A 57 -5.89 39.41 -22.84
C HIS A 57 -5.31 39.39 -24.24
N VAL A 58 -6.04 39.92 -25.22
CA VAL A 58 -5.61 39.96 -26.62
C VAL A 58 -5.40 41.40 -27.05
N GLN A 59 -4.29 41.64 -27.75
CA GLN A 59 -3.97 42.94 -28.33
C GLN A 59 -5.18 43.56 -29.04
N ASN A 60 -5.47 44.83 -28.74
CA ASN A 60 -6.55 45.64 -29.31
C ASN A 60 -7.98 45.11 -29.06
N LYS A 61 -8.15 43.94 -28.43
CA LYS A 61 -9.46 43.40 -28.04
C LYS A 61 -9.67 43.44 -26.53
N GLY A 62 -8.60 43.50 -25.74
CA GLY A 62 -8.66 43.53 -24.29
C GLY A 62 -8.87 42.14 -23.68
N ASP A 63 -9.47 42.11 -22.50
CA ASP A 63 -9.86 40.87 -21.83
C ASP A 63 -11.01 40.21 -22.61
N MET A 64 -10.75 39.02 -23.15
CA MET A 64 -11.74 38.24 -23.87
C MET A 64 -12.72 37.57 -22.87
N PRO A 65 -13.96 37.25 -23.27
CA PRO A 65 -14.87 36.51 -22.42
C PRO A 65 -14.33 35.10 -22.12
N TRP A 66 -14.77 34.54 -20.99
CA TRP A 66 -14.52 33.14 -20.65
C TRP A 66 -15.01 32.20 -21.76
N VAL A 67 -14.16 31.26 -22.13
CA VAL A 67 -14.50 30.12 -22.99
C VAL A 67 -14.39 28.82 -22.19
N ASN A 68 -15.26 27.87 -22.48
CA ASN A 68 -15.17 26.52 -21.93
C ASN A 68 -14.41 25.62 -22.91
N SER A 69 -13.61 24.70 -22.38
CA SER A 69 -13.03 23.63 -23.18
C SER A 69 -14.09 22.91 -24.03
N PRO A 70 -13.78 22.47 -25.25
CA PRO A 70 -12.52 22.62 -25.99
C PRO A 70 -12.52 23.82 -26.96
N THR A 71 -13.22 24.92 -26.62
CA THR A 71 -13.34 26.10 -27.49
C THR A 71 -12.01 26.87 -27.53
N PRO A 72 -11.41 27.14 -28.71
CA PRO A 72 -10.13 27.84 -28.79
C PRO A 72 -10.25 29.29 -28.29
N LEU A 73 -9.20 29.75 -27.61
CA LEU A 73 -9.01 31.14 -27.18
C LEU A 73 -7.89 31.77 -28.00
N GLY A 74 -8.18 32.87 -28.69
CA GLY A 74 -7.21 33.61 -29.47
C GLY A 74 -7.82 34.25 -30.72
N THR A 75 -6.96 34.70 -31.62
CA THR A 75 -7.34 35.41 -32.84
C THR A 75 -6.53 34.95 -34.02
N ARG A 76 -6.69 33.66 -34.35
CA ARG A 76 -5.98 33.02 -35.46
C ARG A 76 -6.22 33.77 -36.76
N GLY A 77 -5.13 34.12 -37.44
CA GLY A 77 -5.18 34.81 -38.74
C GLY A 77 -5.39 36.32 -38.67
N GLU A 78 -5.67 36.89 -37.49
CA GLU A 78 -5.83 38.35 -37.32
C GLU A 78 -4.52 39.06 -36.97
N SER A 79 -3.43 38.30 -36.80
CA SER A 79 -2.10 38.81 -36.42
C SER A 79 -2.04 39.58 -35.09
N LEU A 80 -2.97 39.32 -34.17
CA LEU A 80 -2.97 39.90 -32.83
C LEU A 80 -2.27 38.94 -31.84
N ARG A 81 -1.50 39.50 -30.89
CA ARG A 81 -0.84 38.73 -29.83
C ARG A 81 -1.75 38.51 -28.63
N ILE A 82 -1.55 37.37 -27.98
CA ILE A 82 -2.02 37.13 -26.62
C ILE A 82 -0.96 37.67 -25.65
N GLU A 83 -1.40 38.41 -24.64
CA GLU A 83 -0.53 39.04 -23.63
C GLU A 83 -0.57 38.31 -22.28
N GLY A 84 -1.59 37.49 -22.03
CA GLY A 84 -1.70 36.64 -20.86
C GLY A 84 -2.98 35.81 -20.82
N PHE A 85 -3.07 34.92 -19.83
CA PHE A 85 -4.14 33.95 -19.65
C PHE A 85 -4.59 33.82 -18.20
N CYS A 86 -5.79 33.29 -18.01
CA CYS A 86 -6.29 32.79 -16.74
C CYS A 86 -7.08 31.50 -17.01
N PHE A 87 -6.86 30.48 -16.17
CA PHE A 87 -7.47 29.16 -16.28
C PHE A 87 -8.14 28.79 -14.96
N GLU A 88 -9.30 28.15 -15.02
CA GLU A 88 -10.01 27.60 -13.86
C GLU A 88 -10.54 26.20 -14.20
N LEU A 89 -10.40 25.26 -13.27
CA LEU A 89 -11.10 23.98 -13.34
C LEU A 89 -12.61 24.20 -13.17
N THR A 90 -13.41 23.34 -13.78
CA THR A 90 -14.88 23.38 -13.72
C THR A 90 -15.44 21.99 -13.46
N GLY A 91 -16.66 21.88 -12.93
CA GLY A 91 -17.27 20.58 -12.60
C GLY A 91 -17.04 20.19 -11.15
N ASP A 92 -17.03 18.89 -10.88
CA ASP A 92 -16.91 18.33 -9.52
C ASP A 92 -15.44 18.20 -9.12
N VAL A 93 -14.80 19.36 -8.90
CA VAL A 93 -13.37 19.45 -8.56
C VAL A 93 -13.15 19.05 -7.10
N PRO A 94 -12.33 18.00 -6.81
CA PRO A 94 -12.03 17.58 -5.44
C PRO A 94 -11.35 18.68 -4.61
N ALA A 95 -11.58 18.67 -3.30
CA ALA A 95 -10.93 19.61 -2.39
C ALA A 95 -9.39 19.49 -2.46
N GLY A 96 -8.71 20.62 -2.66
CA GLY A 96 -7.25 20.67 -2.79
C GLY A 96 -6.71 20.40 -4.21
N ALA A 97 -7.56 19.99 -5.16
CA ALA A 97 -7.20 19.90 -6.57
C ALA A 97 -7.09 21.31 -7.19
N ASN A 98 -6.05 21.52 -7.98
CA ASN A 98 -5.73 22.83 -8.56
C ASN A 98 -5.05 22.69 -9.95
N LEU A 99 -4.84 23.82 -10.61
CA LEU A 99 -4.13 23.94 -11.88
C LEU A 99 -3.02 24.97 -11.70
N GLU A 100 -1.77 24.60 -11.98
CA GLU A 100 -0.61 25.49 -11.94
C GLU A 100 -0.14 25.77 -13.37
N TYR A 101 0.11 27.04 -13.68
CA TYR A 101 0.54 27.45 -15.02
C TYR A 101 1.50 28.63 -14.98
N GLN A 102 2.37 28.68 -15.99
CA GLN A 102 3.31 29.77 -16.18
C GLN A 102 3.42 30.11 -17.67
N VAL A 103 3.68 31.38 -17.96
CA VAL A 103 3.88 31.88 -19.32
C VAL A 103 5.28 32.47 -19.50
N HIS A 104 5.83 32.29 -20.69
CA HIS A 104 7.03 32.99 -21.13
C HIS A 104 6.63 34.26 -21.88
N VAL A 105 6.94 35.44 -21.32
CA VAL A 105 6.60 36.74 -21.91
C VAL A 105 7.84 37.36 -22.55
N GLN A 106 7.64 38.00 -23.70
CA GLN A 106 8.67 38.77 -24.37
C GLN A 106 9.40 39.71 -23.40
N ASN A 107 10.73 39.74 -23.47
CA ASN A 107 11.65 40.54 -22.64
C ASN A 107 11.67 40.19 -21.14
N TYR A 108 10.69 39.47 -20.60
CA TYR A 108 10.66 39.04 -19.21
C TYR A 108 11.08 37.59 -18.99
N GLY A 109 10.93 36.74 -20.01
CA GLY A 109 11.22 35.33 -19.87
C GLY A 109 10.06 34.57 -19.22
N TRP A 110 10.38 33.43 -18.59
CA TRP A 110 9.42 32.69 -17.78
C TRP A 110 9.05 33.48 -16.54
N MET A 111 7.77 33.81 -16.41
CA MET A 111 7.21 34.45 -15.22
C MET A 111 6.99 33.40 -14.09
N THR A 112 6.82 33.88 -12.87
CA THR A 112 6.46 33.02 -11.73
C THR A 112 5.18 32.23 -12.03
N PRO A 113 5.13 30.91 -11.71
CA PRO A 113 3.90 30.13 -11.79
C PRO A 113 2.78 30.74 -10.96
N VAL A 114 1.56 30.61 -11.46
CA VAL A 114 0.33 31.03 -10.79
C VAL A 114 -0.65 29.86 -10.71
N GLU A 115 -1.64 29.98 -9.84
CA GLU A 115 -2.66 28.96 -9.60
C GLU A 115 -3.98 29.27 -10.34
N ALA A 116 -4.95 28.34 -10.28
CA ALA A 116 -6.25 28.50 -10.92
C ALA A 116 -6.94 29.81 -10.49
N GLY A 117 -7.47 30.55 -11.47
CA GLY A 117 -8.14 31.83 -11.26
C GLY A 117 -7.21 33.05 -11.28
N GLU A 118 -5.89 32.86 -11.23
CA GLU A 118 -4.92 33.97 -11.25
C GLU A 118 -4.51 34.36 -12.69
N PHE A 119 -4.05 35.59 -12.92
CA PHE A 119 -3.66 36.02 -14.27
C PHE A 119 -2.16 35.82 -14.51
N ALA A 120 -1.80 35.03 -15.53
CA ALA A 120 -0.43 34.83 -15.98
C ALA A 120 -0.13 35.64 -17.24
N GLY A 121 0.77 36.63 -17.15
CA GLY A 121 1.21 37.45 -18.29
C GLY A 121 1.16 38.94 -17.99
N THR A 122 0.98 39.75 -19.03
CA THR A 122 0.90 41.22 -18.94
C THR A 122 -0.41 41.73 -19.54
N ARG A 123 -0.88 42.90 -19.11
CA ARG A 123 -2.07 43.56 -19.67
C ARG A 123 -1.69 44.94 -20.20
N GLY A 124 -1.89 45.19 -21.48
CA GLY A 124 -1.71 46.51 -22.09
C GLY A 124 -0.25 46.96 -22.23
N GLU A 125 0.72 46.15 -21.83
CA GLU A 125 2.16 46.46 -21.95
C GLU A 125 2.71 46.19 -23.34
N SER A 126 1.89 45.66 -24.24
CA SER A 126 2.27 45.31 -25.60
C SER A 126 3.33 44.22 -25.73
N LEU A 127 3.43 43.35 -24.73
CA LEU A 127 4.33 42.19 -24.72
C LEU A 127 3.56 40.91 -25.06
N ARG A 128 4.14 40.09 -25.95
CA ARG A 128 3.53 38.81 -26.37
C ARG A 128 3.88 37.68 -25.40
N VAL A 129 2.96 36.72 -25.26
CA VAL A 129 3.28 35.38 -24.77
C VAL A 129 3.93 34.58 -25.89
N GLU A 130 5.07 33.95 -25.60
CA GLU A 130 5.83 33.11 -26.52
C GLU A 130 5.68 31.61 -26.24
N SER A 131 5.53 31.23 -24.96
CA SER A 131 5.31 29.86 -24.51
C SER A 131 4.44 29.79 -23.25
N ILE A 132 3.86 28.62 -22.99
CA ILE A 132 3.08 28.30 -21.79
C ILE A 132 3.36 26.86 -21.31
N ARG A 133 3.26 26.64 -20.00
CA ARG A 133 3.20 25.31 -19.36
C ARG A 133 1.98 25.26 -18.43
N ILE A 134 1.26 24.14 -18.46
CA ILE A 134 0.06 23.93 -17.65
C ILE A 134 0.12 22.53 -17.04
N LYS A 135 -0.02 22.39 -15.73
CA LYS A 135 -0.10 21.09 -15.05
C LYS A 135 -1.24 21.06 -14.03
N LEU A 136 -1.72 19.86 -13.75
CA LEU A 136 -2.67 19.60 -12.67
C LEU A 136 -1.91 19.38 -11.36
N VAL A 137 -2.53 19.79 -10.25
CA VAL A 137 -2.02 19.60 -8.88
C VAL A 137 -3.11 18.90 -8.09
N ASN A 138 -2.76 17.81 -7.39
CA ASN A 138 -3.69 16.99 -6.59
C ASN A 138 -4.97 16.55 -7.34
N LEU A 139 -4.85 16.25 -8.64
CA LEU A 139 -5.94 15.69 -9.43
C LEU A 139 -5.49 14.41 -10.17
N PRO A 140 -5.25 13.31 -9.44
CA PRO A 140 -4.87 12.03 -10.05
C PRO A 140 -5.99 11.49 -10.94
N GLY A 141 -5.62 10.65 -11.93
CA GLY A 141 -6.57 10.08 -12.89
C GLY A 141 -7.03 11.03 -14.00
N TYR A 142 -6.49 12.24 -14.07
CA TYR A 142 -6.75 13.21 -15.14
C TYR A 142 -5.45 13.74 -15.74
N ASP A 143 -5.50 14.06 -17.03
CA ASP A 143 -4.45 14.76 -17.76
C ASP A 143 -4.96 16.11 -18.26
N VAL A 144 -4.10 17.13 -18.26
CA VAL A 144 -4.36 18.39 -18.96
C VAL A 144 -3.63 18.38 -20.31
N TYR A 145 -4.39 18.47 -21.40
CA TYR A 145 -3.86 18.55 -22.75
C TYR A 145 -4.02 19.97 -23.30
N TYR A 146 -2.98 20.49 -23.94
CA TYR A 146 -3.03 21.78 -24.60
C TYR A 146 -2.26 21.79 -25.92
N GLN A 147 -2.77 22.58 -26.86
CA GLN A 147 -2.19 22.79 -28.18
C GLN A 147 -2.44 24.24 -28.60
N GLY A 148 -1.68 24.74 -29.58
CA GLY A 148 -1.79 26.14 -29.97
C GLY A 148 -1.32 26.44 -31.38
N HIS A 149 -1.57 27.67 -31.82
CA HIS A 149 -1.09 28.22 -33.07
C HIS A 149 -0.05 29.30 -32.78
N VAL A 150 1.15 29.14 -33.30
CA VAL A 150 2.25 30.11 -33.17
C VAL A 150 2.46 30.83 -34.49
N GLN A 151 2.69 32.14 -34.42
CA GLN A 151 2.99 32.98 -35.56
C GLN A 151 4.10 32.37 -36.44
N ASN A 152 3.87 32.30 -37.76
CA ASN A 152 4.82 31.79 -38.77
C ASN A 152 5.29 30.33 -38.59
N VAL A 153 4.87 29.64 -37.52
CA VAL A 153 5.12 28.20 -37.29
C VAL A 153 3.87 27.39 -37.61
N GLY A 154 2.70 27.92 -37.25
CA GLY A 154 1.42 27.24 -37.40
C GLY A 154 1.05 26.44 -36.15
N ASN A 155 0.33 25.36 -36.37
CA ASN A 155 -0.21 24.47 -35.35
C ASN A 155 0.90 23.68 -34.65
N ILE A 156 1.02 23.78 -33.33
CA ILE A 156 1.96 23.01 -32.53
C ILE A 156 1.29 22.33 -31.34
N PRO A 157 1.81 21.17 -30.88
CA PRO A 157 2.89 20.39 -31.53
C PRO A 157 2.41 19.70 -32.83
N GLN A 158 3.36 19.35 -33.69
CA GLN A 158 3.12 18.46 -34.82
C GLN A 158 3.48 17.03 -34.41
N VAL A 159 2.53 16.11 -34.44
CA VAL A 159 2.73 14.69 -34.13
C VAL A 159 2.31 13.88 -35.34
N ASN A 160 3.26 13.15 -35.95
CA ASN A 160 3.02 12.35 -37.17
C ASN A 160 2.38 13.15 -38.33
N GLY A 161 2.68 14.45 -38.43
CA GLY A 161 2.12 15.33 -39.47
C GLY A 161 0.70 15.85 -39.17
N GLU A 162 0.17 15.56 -37.99
CA GLU A 162 -1.12 16.06 -37.50
C GLU A 162 -0.92 17.07 -36.36
N TRP A 163 -1.96 17.87 -36.09
CA TRP A 163 -1.96 18.78 -34.94
C TRP A 163 -2.15 17.98 -33.66
N GLY A 164 -1.05 17.78 -32.94
CA GLY A 164 -1.01 17.03 -31.69
C GLY A 164 -1.21 17.92 -30.47
N TRP A 165 -1.02 17.32 -29.29
CA TRP A 165 -1.17 17.95 -27.99
C TRP A 165 0.11 17.75 -27.17
N VAL A 166 0.51 18.78 -26.43
CA VAL A 166 1.39 18.58 -25.27
C VAL A 166 0.53 18.36 -24.02
N LYS A 167 1.12 17.84 -22.95
CA LYS A 167 0.38 17.64 -21.70
C LYS A 167 1.23 17.86 -20.44
N ASN A 168 0.55 18.05 -19.31
CA ASN A 168 1.12 17.94 -17.95
C ASN A 168 2.47 18.65 -17.74
N GLY A 169 2.51 19.97 -17.99
CA GLY A 169 3.68 20.81 -17.73
C GLY A 169 4.68 20.89 -18.90
N GLU A 170 4.48 20.13 -19.97
CA GLU A 170 5.26 20.25 -21.20
C GLU A 170 5.15 21.65 -21.83
N GLU A 171 6.18 22.11 -22.51
CA GLU A 171 6.16 23.44 -23.10
C GLU A 171 5.35 23.49 -24.40
N LEU A 172 4.37 24.40 -24.47
CA LEU A 172 3.71 24.79 -25.71
C LEU A 172 4.17 26.20 -26.11
N GLY A 173 4.93 26.30 -27.20
CA GLY A 173 5.34 27.60 -27.74
C GLY A 173 6.71 27.61 -28.38
N THR A 174 7.31 28.80 -28.44
CA THR A 174 8.62 29.04 -29.04
C THR A 174 9.45 30.02 -28.20
N THR A 175 9.84 29.58 -27.00
CA THR A 175 10.69 30.35 -26.08
C THR A 175 11.90 30.91 -26.80
N GLY A 176 12.09 32.24 -26.76
CA GLY A 176 13.28 32.90 -27.29
C GLY A 176 13.33 33.08 -28.81
N SER A 177 12.37 32.52 -29.57
CA SER A 177 12.32 32.64 -31.03
C SER A 177 11.63 33.92 -31.52
N SER A 178 11.17 34.77 -30.61
CA SER A 178 10.44 36.01 -30.92
C SER A 178 9.12 35.83 -31.70
N LEU A 179 8.49 34.66 -31.59
CA LEU A 179 7.20 34.37 -32.21
C LEU A 179 6.11 34.28 -31.14
N ARG A 180 4.95 34.87 -31.41
CA ARG A 180 3.81 34.93 -30.47
C ARG A 180 2.93 33.69 -30.56
N LEU A 181 2.36 33.29 -29.43
CA LEU A 181 1.19 32.44 -29.39
C LEU A 181 -0.05 33.25 -29.80
N GLU A 182 -0.81 32.75 -30.77
CA GLU A 182 -1.99 33.43 -31.34
C GLU A 182 -3.32 32.77 -30.96
N GLU A 183 -3.28 31.48 -30.66
CA GLU A 183 -4.44 30.68 -30.27
C GLU A 183 -3.98 29.53 -29.35
N ILE A 184 -4.78 29.23 -28.33
CA ILE A 184 -4.63 28.04 -27.48
C ILE A 184 -5.96 27.30 -27.38
N LYS A 185 -5.86 25.97 -27.28
CA LYS A 185 -6.97 25.11 -26.88
C LYS A 185 -6.49 24.21 -25.76
N VAL A 186 -7.27 24.14 -24.69
CA VAL A 186 -6.98 23.33 -23.50
C VAL A 186 -8.17 22.42 -23.21
N LYS A 187 -7.90 21.18 -22.80
CA LYS A 187 -8.90 20.24 -22.31
C LYS A 187 -8.36 19.42 -21.14
N ILE A 188 -9.24 19.10 -20.21
CA ILE A 188 -9.01 18.05 -19.21
C ILE A 188 -9.53 16.76 -19.82
N VAL A 189 -8.80 15.67 -19.59
CA VAL A 189 -9.20 14.34 -20.08
C VAL A 189 -9.00 13.36 -18.95
N LYS A 190 -10.06 12.62 -18.61
CA LYS A 190 -9.97 11.48 -17.71
C LYS A 190 -9.03 10.45 -18.31
N GLN A 191 -8.00 10.04 -17.56
CA GLN A 191 -7.10 8.99 -17.99
C GLN A 191 -7.92 7.70 -18.18
N PRO A 192 -7.59 6.87 -19.18
CA PRO A 192 -8.24 5.57 -19.31
C PRO A 192 -7.92 4.73 -18.06
N SER A 193 -8.94 4.43 -17.26
CA SER A 193 -8.82 3.53 -16.10
C SER A 193 -8.73 2.09 -16.61
N THR A 194 -7.51 1.63 -16.91
CA THR A 194 -7.28 0.19 -17.15
C THR A 194 -7.27 -0.52 -15.80
N THR A 195 -8.28 -1.32 -15.53
CA THR A 195 -8.30 -2.17 -14.34
C THR A 195 -7.47 -3.43 -14.58
N THR A 196 -6.41 -3.61 -13.80
CA THR A 196 -5.61 -4.83 -13.77
C THR A 196 -6.23 -5.80 -12.77
N ALA A 197 -6.74 -6.94 -13.24
CA ALA A 197 -7.34 -7.97 -12.39
C ALA A 197 -6.32 -9.06 -12.04
N TYR A 198 -6.23 -9.38 -10.75
CA TYR A 198 -5.45 -10.45 -10.16
C TYR A 198 -6.41 -11.57 -9.70
N ASP A 199 -6.86 -12.36 -10.68
CA ASP A 199 -7.87 -13.42 -10.48
C ASP A 199 -7.26 -14.81 -10.24
N LYS A 200 -5.94 -14.88 -9.96
CA LYS A 200 -5.24 -16.13 -9.61
C LYS A 200 -4.29 -15.86 -8.44
N ALA A 201 -4.21 -16.82 -7.52
CA ALA A 201 -3.22 -16.79 -6.45
C ALA A 201 -1.79 -16.69 -7.05
N GLY A 202 -0.91 -15.96 -6.36
CA GLY A 202 0.46 -15.76 -6.81
C GLY A 202 1.04 -14.40 -6.45
N THR A 203 2.29 -14.19 -6.86
CA THR A 203 3.03 -12.94 -6.61
C THR A 203 3.14 -12.11 -7.89
N TYR A 204 2.78 -10.84 -7.80
CA TYR A 204 2.71 -9.90 -8.92
C TYR A 204 3.55 -8.66 -8.64
N GLY A 205 4.20 -8.16 -9.69
CA GLY A 205 5.15 -7.04 -9.64
C GLY A 205 6.60 -7.49 -9.52
N PRO A 206 7.56 -6.56 -9.70
CA PRO A 206 8.97 -6.91 -9.83
C PRO A 206 9.57 -7.32 -8.48
N LYS A 207 10.66 -8.13 -8.52
CA LYS A 207 11.42 -8.45 -7.30
C LYS A 207 12.19 -7.25 -6.74
N THR A 208 12.58 -6.33 -7.60
CA THR A 208 13.37 -5.13 -7.28
C THR A 208 12.93 -3.97 -8.18
N GLY A 209 13.09 -2.74 -7.72
CA GLY A 209 12.59 -1.54 -8.41
C GLY A 209 11.10 -1.32 -8.15
N THR A 210 10.45 -0.45 -8.91
CA THR A 210 9.01 -0.19 -8.82
C THR A 210 8.41 -0.23 -10.22
N GLU A 211 7.31 -0.97 -10.40
CA GLU A 211 6.53 -0.99 -11.63
C GLU A 211 5.30 -0.10 -11.45
N GLU A 212 5.05 0.79 -12.42
CA GLU A 212 3.91 1.70 -12.40
C GLU A 212 2.71 1.07 -13.11
N LEU A 213 1.56 1.07 -12.44
CA LEU A 213 0.26 0.71 -13.00
C LEU A 213 -0.57 1.98 -13.14
N SER A 214 -0.84 2.40 -14.38
CA SER A 214 -1.52 3.67 -14.66
C SER A 214 -3.00 3.70 -14.30
N GLY A 215 -3.63 2.56 -14.01
CA GLY A 215 -5.06 2.46 -13.68
C GLY A 215 -5.33 1.73 -12.37
N ASP A 216 -6.54 1.20 -12.22
CA ASP A 216 -6.97 0.50 -11.03
C ASP A 216 -6.39 -0.92 -10.96
N ALA A 217 -6.36 -1.48 -9.76
CA ALA A 217 -6.01 -2.87 -9.50
C ALA A 217 -7.14 -3.56 -8.74
N VAL A 218 -7.46 -4.80 -9.09
CA VAL A 218 -8.47 -5.61 -8.38
C VAL A 218 -7.86 -6.96 -8.04
N ILE A 219 -7.90 -7.32 -6.76
CA ILE A 219 -7.56 -8.64 -6.25
C ILE A 219 -8.88 -9.35 -5.95
N ASN A 220 -9.17 -10.46 -6.62
CA ASN A 220 -10.48 -11.12 -6.50
C ASN A 220 -10.39 -12.61 -6.13
N VAL A 221 -9.21 -13.08 -5.73
CA VAL A 221 -8.99 -14.44 -5.22
C VAL A 221 -8.00 -14.40 -4.06
N PRO A 222 -8.04 -15.38 -3.14
CA PRO A 222 -7.10 -15.44 -2.04
C PRO A 222 -5.66 -15.75 -2.49
N ASP A 223 -4.72 -15.54 -1.57
CA ASP A 223 -3.29 -15.83 -1.69
C ASP A 223 -2.59 -15.04 -2.81
N VAL A 224 -3.06 -13.81 -3.04
CA VAL A 224 -2.42 -12.84 -3.92
C VAL A 224 -1.43 -11.99 -3.13
N THR A 225 -0.20 -11.90 -3.64
CA THR A 225 0.81 -10.97 -3.18
C THR A 225 1.07 -9.93 -4.25
N LEU A 226 0.84 -8.65 -3.96
CA LEU A 226 1.32 -7.54 -4.76
C LEU A 226 2.64 -7.05 -4.18
N GLN A 227 3.64 -6.83 -5.04
CA GLN A 227 4.94 -6.33 -4.59
C GLN A 227 5.53 -5.28 -5.51
N ASN A 228 6.10 -4.23 -4.93
CA ASN A 228 6.84 -3.19 -5.64
C ASN A 228 6.04 -2.52 -6.78
N LEU A 229 4.76 -2.26 -6.54
CA LEU A 229 3.85 -1.64 -7.50
C LEU A 229 3.52 -0.20 -7.08
N HIS A 230 3.42 0.71 -8.05
CA HIS A 230 2.82 2.03 -7.88
C HIS A 230 1.53 2.09 -8.71
N ILE A 231 0.40 1.91 -8.04
CA ILE A 231 -0.95 1.98 -8.62
C ILE A 231 -1.39 3.44 -8.60
N LYS A 232 -1.56 4.04 -9.78
CA LYS A 232 -2.06 5.42 -9.95
C LYS A 232 -3.55 5.56 -9.68
N GLY A 233 -4.29 4.47 -9.83
CA GLY A 233 -5.71 4.40 -9.54
C GLY A 233 -6.01 3.85 -8.15
N THR A 234 -7.15 3.19 -8.06
CA THR A 234 -7.70 2.54 -6.87
C THR A 234 -7.20 1.10 -6.77
N LEU A 235 -7.02 0.58 -5.55
CA LEU A 235 -6.87 -0.85 -5.30
C LEU A 235 -8.15 -1.41 -4.69
N THR A 236 -8.73 -2.46 -5.25
CA THR A 236 -9.87 -3.17 -4.65
C THR A 236 -9.46 -4.58 -4.25
N ILE A 237 -9.65 -4.91 -2.98
CA ILE A 237 -9.61 -6.27 -2.46
C ILE A 237 -11.05 -6.77 -2.45
N GLY A 238 -11.43 -7.48 -3.51
CA GLY A 238 -12.79 -7.87 -3.80
C GLY A 238 -13.31 -9.04 -2.98
N GLU A 239 -14.62 -9.21 -2.99
CA GLU A 239 -15.35 -10.26 -2.27
C GLU A 239 -14.87 -11.68 -2.62
N GLY A 240 -14.35 -11.90 -3.83
CA GLY A 240 -13.83 -13.21 -4.25
C GLY A 240 -12.60 -13.68 -3.46
N VAL A 241 -11.97 -12.80 -2.68
CA VAL A 241 -10.94 -13.19 -1.68
C VAL A 241 -11.54 -14.03 -0.55
N GLY A 242 -12.82 -13.84 -0.21
CA GLY A 242 -13.47 -14.54 0.91
C GLY A 242 -12.71 -14.36 2.22
N ASP A 243 -12.52 -15.44 2.99
CA ASP A 243 -11.73 -15.43 4.23
C ASP A 243 -10.20 -15.53 4.02
N GLY A 244 -9.74 -15.52 2.76
CA GLY A 244 -8.34 -15.79 2.45
C GLY A 244 -7.42 -14.57 2.59
N ASN A 245 -6.13 -14.79 2.27
CA ASN A 245 -5.08 -13.81 2.57
C ASN A 245 -4.74 -12.95 1.36
N VAL A 246 -4.36 -11.70 1.63
CA VAL A 246 -3.73 -10.81 0.64
C VAL A 246 -2.49 -10.20 1.29
N THR A 247 -1.41 -10.11 0.52
CA THR A 247 -0.16 -9.50 0.99
C THR A 247 0.23 -8.34 0.07
N LEU A 248 0.52 -7.17 0.64
CA LEU A 248 0.96 -5.97 -0.05
C LEU A 248 2.38 -5.60 0.42
N ASN A 249 3.36 -5.78 -0.45
CA ASN A 249 4.78 -5.57 -0.17
C ASN A 249 5.28 -4.34 -0.94
N ASN A 250 5.54 -3.22 -0.28
CA ASN A 250 6.03 -2.00 -0.94
C ASN A 250 5.12 -1.54 -2.09
N VAL A 251 3.82 -1.47 -1.82
CA VAL A 251 2.81 -1.02 -2.78
C VAL A 251 2.45 0.43 -2.49
N THR A 252 2.43 1.28 -3.51
CA THR A 252 1.89 2.64 -3.43
C THR A 252 0.57 2.70 -4.17
N VAL A 253 -0.47 3.25 -3.55
CA VAL A 253 -1.79 3.47 -4.16
C VAL A 253 -2.13 4.96 -4.03
N ASP A 254 -2.20 5.66 -5.17
CA ASP A 254 -2.51 7.09 -5.20
C ASP A 254 -4.01 7.35 -4.94
N GLY A 255 -4.87 6.41 -5.33
CA GLY A 255 -6.31 6.41 -5.00
C GLY A 255 -6.65 5.68 -3.71
N ASP A 256 -7.94 5.40 -3.53
CA ASP A 256 -8.43 4.66 -2.37
C ASP A 256 -8.07 3.17 -2.48
N THR A 257 -7.95 2.51 -1.33
CA THR A 257 -7.89 1.05 -1.25
C THR A 257 -9.17 0.51 -0.62
N PHE A 258 -10.03 -0.12 -1.40
CA PHE A 258 -11.28 -0.71 -0.92
C PHE A 258 -11.06 -2.15 -0.44
N VAL A 259 -11.58 -2.48 0.74
CA VAL A 259 -11.52 -3.82 1.33
C VAL A 259 -12.94 -4.37 1.46
N ARG A 260 -13.26 -5.38 0.64
CA ARG A 260 -14.54 -6.10 0.58
C ARG A 260 -14.36 -7.61 0.83
N GLY A 261 -13.12 -8.07 0.98
CA GLY A 261 -12.77 -9.45 1.24
C GLY A 261 -11.54 -9.54 2.15
N GLY A 262 -11.38 -10.70 2.79
CA GLY A 262 -10.46 -10.98 3.89
C GLY A 262 -11.24 -11.47 5.12
N GLY A 263 -10.64 -12.35 5.93
CA GLY A 263 -11.15 -12.83 7.22
C GLY A 263 -10.24 -12.42 8.39
N GLU A 264 -10.34 -13.14 9.51
CA GLU A 264 -9.63 -12.84 10.78
C GLU A 264 -8.10 -12.84 10.71
N ASN A 265 -7.51 -13.39 9.64
CA ASN A 265 -6.05 -13.46 9.46
C ASN A 265 -5.57 -12.75 8.20
N SER A 266 -6.39 -11.86 7.66
CA SER A 266 -6.19 -11.36 6.31
C SER A 266 -5.50 -10.00 6.26
N ILE A 267 -5.18 -9.58 5.04
CA ILE A 267 -4.57 -8.31 4.64
C ILE A 267 -3.30 -7.93 5.41
N HIS A 268 -2.16 -8.41 4.91
CA HIS A 268 -0.84 -8.04 5.39
C HIS A 268 -0.26 -6.90 4.55
N ILE A 269 -0.03 -5.75 5.17
CA ILE A 269 0.60 -4.58 4.57
C ILE A 269 2.02 -4.47 5.12
N ASN A 270 2.98 -4.98 4.37
CA ASN A 270 4.35 -5.04 4.85
C ASN A 270 5.09 -3.72 4.69
N SER A 271 4.82 -2.96 3.64
CA SER A 271 5.25 -1.56 3.46
C SER A 271 4.46 -0.92 2.32
N GLY A 272 4.54 0.40 2.19
CA GLY A 272 3.84 1.11 1.12
C GLY A 272 3.37 2.50 1.52
N ASN A 273 2.64 3.14 0.61
CA ASN A 273 1.96 4.42 0.86
C ASN A 273 0.55 4.34 0.27
N TYR A 274 -0.45 4.70 1.06
CA TYR A 274 -1.86 4.54 0.72
C TYR A 274 -2.57 5.85 1.05
N ALA A 275 -3.36 6.38 0.11
CA ALA A 275 -4.14 7.59 0.36
C ALA A 275 -5.10 7.40 1.55
N ARG A 276 -5.84 6.29 1.53
CA ARG A 276 -6.60 5.73 2.66
C ARG A 276 -7.07 4.32 2.32
N ILE A 277 -7.38 3.55 3.34
CA ILE A 277 -8.05 2.25 3.21
C ILE A 277 -9.50 2.43 3.65
N VAL A 278 -10.43 2.04 2.77
CA VAL A 278 -11.86 2.06 3.02
C VAL A 278 -12.34 0.62 3.22
N VAL A 279 -12.75 0.30 4.43
CA VAL A 279 -13.39 -0.99 4.75
C VAL A 279 -14.87 -0.85 4.44
N GLU A 280 -15.34 -1.65 3.50
CA GLU A 280 -16.75 -1.75 3.12
C GLU A 280 -17.32 -3.08 3.61
N LYS A 281 -18.57 -3.36 3.24
CA LYS A 281 -19.21 -4.63 3.55
C LYS A 281 -18.36 -5.81 3.06
N THR A 282 -17.96 -6.69 3.98
CA THR A 282 -17.15 -7.87 3.67
C THR A 282 -18.00 -9.13 3.56
N ALA A 283 -17.58 -10.08 2.72
CA ALA A 283 -18.28 -11.36 2.57
C ALA A 283 -18.19 -12.25 3.83
N SER A 284 -17.12 -12.10 4.61
CA SER A 284 -16.80 -12.83 5.84
C SER A 284 -17.48 -12.24 7.08
N GLY A 285 -17.80 -10.94 7.05
CA GLY A 285 -18.29 -10.17 8.19
C GLY A 285 -17.18 -9.80 9.20
N ASN A 286 -15.94 -10.17 8.92
CA ASN A 286 -14.78 -9.77 9.71
C ASN A 286 -13.53 -9.62 8.85
N VAL A 287 -12.67 -8.68 9.18
CA VAL A 287 -11.40 -8.51 8.47
C VAL A 287 -10.30 -8.09 9.43
N ARG A 288 -9.11 -8.63 9.24
CA ARG A 288 -7.89 -8.15 9.88
C ARG A 288 -7.08 -7.32 8.90
N ILE A 289 -6.41 -6.28 9.41
CA ILE A 289 -5.45 -5.48 8.66
C ILE A 289 -4.20 -5.34 9.54
N VAL A 290 -3.09 -5.91 9.04
CA VAL A 290 -1.80 -5.91 9.73
C VAL A 290 -0.81 -5.05 8.98
N CYS A 291 -0.40 -3.93 9.57
CA CYS A 291 0.64 -3.05 9.05
C CYS A 291 1.96 -3.30 9.78
N THR A 292 2.93 -3.97 9.15
CA THR A 292 4.19 -4.34 9.83
C THR A 292 5.24 -3.22 9.77
N THR A 293 5.46 -2.60 8.60
CA THR A 293 6.36 -1.44 8.46
C THR A 293 5.73 -0.22 7.81
N ALA A 294 4.54 -0.36 7.22
CA ALA A 294 3.77 0.79 6.76
C ALA A 294 3.26 1.59 7.96
N SER A 295 3.33 2.92 7.90
CA SER A 295 2.97 3.80 9.01
C SER A 295 2.11 4.96 8.56
N GLY A 296 1.15 5.35 9.40
CA GLY A 296 0.36 6.55 9.17
C GLY A 296 -0.71 6.37 8.09
N ILE A 297 -1.24 5.16 7.96
CA ILE A 297 -2.31 4.86 7.01
C ILE A 297 -3.65 5.33 7.62
N PRO A 298 -4.45 6.12 6.89
CA PRO A 298 -5.83 6.40 7.27
C PRO A 298 -6.74 5.20 6.98
N ILE A 299 -7.58 4.82 7.94
CA ILE A 299 -8.64 3.82 7.81
C ILE A 299 -10.00 4.52 7.91
N VAL A 300 -10.91 4.19 7.01
CA VAL A 300 -12.31 4.61 7.06
C VAL A 300 -13.19 3.37 6.95
N VAL A 301 -14.08 3.15 7.91
CA VAL A 301 -15.12 2.13 7.82
C VAL A 301 -16.38 2.79 7.27
N SER A 302 -16.85 2.28 6.13
CA SER A 302 -18.05 2.74 5.44
C SER A 302 -19.32 2.41 6.23
N GLU A 303 -20.35 3.25 6.14
CA GLU A 303 -21.67 3.03 6.74
C GLU A 303 -22.31 1.67 6.36
N ASP A 304 -21.96 1.14 5.18
CA ASP A 304 -22.47 -0.13 4.66
C ASP A 304 -21.92 -1.38 5.38
N ALA A 305 -20.88 -1.23 6.21
CA ALA A 305 -20.23 -2.34 6.91
C ALA A 305 -20.90 -2.69 8.25
N ALA A 306 -22.16 -2.28 8.46
CA ALA A 306 -22.90 -2.46 9.71
C ALA A 306 -22.83 -3.88 10.29
N GLY A 307 -22.54 -3.97 11.60
CA GLY A 307 -22.47 -5.23 12.34
C GLY A 307 -21.22 -6.09 12.10
N GLU A 308 -20.24 -5.61 11.34
CA GLU A 308 -19.00 -6.34 11.05
C GLU A 308 -17.88 -6.05 12.06
N GLU A 309 -16.80 -6.81 11.95
CA GLU A 309 -15.62 -6.69 12.82
C GLU A 309 -14.34 -6.32 12.05
N LEU A 310 -13.56 -5.39 12.60
CA LEU A 310 -12.23 -5.03 12.12
C LEU A 310 -11.17 -5.26 13.20
N ILE A 311 -10.14 -6.04 12.86
CA ILE A 311 -8.97 -6.24 13.70
C ILE A 311 -7.79 -5.44 13.14
N LEU A 312 -7.23 -4.54 13.95
CA LEU A 312 -6.11 -3.70 13.58
C LEU A 312 -4.83 -4.09 14.31
N GLU A 313 -3.73 -4.16 13.57
CA GLU A 313 -2.38 -4.29 14.12
C GLU A 313 -1.42 -3.37 13.36
N GLY A 314 -0.70 -2.49 14.06
CA GLY A 314 0.31 -1.61 13.46
C GLY A 314 0.11 -0.12 13.74
N LEU A 315 0.58 0.73 12.81
CA LEU A 315 0.64 2.19 12.99
C LEU A 315 -0.31 2.94 12.04
N PHE A 316 -1.36 3.54 12.58
CA PHE A 316 -2.42 4.24 11.84
C PHE A 316 -2.45 5.73 12.17
N SER A 317 -2.69 6.58 11.18
CA SER A 317 -2.80 8.03 11.40
C SER A 317 -4.20 8.40 11.89
N ASP A 318 -5.22 7.89 11.22
CA ASP A 318 -6.61 8.23 11.44
C ASP A 318 -7.43 6.94 11.27
N VAL A 319 -8.31 6.63 12.22
CA VAL A 319 -9.26 5.51 12.12
C VAL A 319 -10.65 6.06 12.34
N THR A 320 -11.45 6.15 11.29
CA THR A 320 -12.82 6.68 11.35
C THR A 320 -13.81 5.54 11.17
N ILE A 321 -14.75 5.41 12.09
CA ILE A 321 -15.81 4.39 12.06
C ILE A 321 -17.15 5.10 11.82
N ASN A 322 -17.83 4.77 10.72
CA ASN A 322 -19.15 5.30 10.39
C ASN A 322 -20.25 4.24 10.39
N ALA A 323 -19.91 2.96 10.60
CA ALA A 323 -20.85 1.85 10.56
C ALA A 323 -21.52 1.62 11.93
N PRO A 324 -22.85 1.43 11.99
CA PRO A 324 -23.54 1.05 13.22
C PRO A 324 -23.23 -0.40 13.62
N ASP A 325 -23.31 -0.68 14.93
CA ASP A 325 -23.04 -1.99 15.55
C ASP A 325 -21.67 -2.60 15.18
N PHE A 326 -20.73 -1.76 14.73
CA PHE A 326 -19.42 -2.20 14.25
C PHE A 326 -18.47 -2.50 15.41
N VAL A 327 -17.68 -3.57 15.28
CA VAL A 327 -16.71 -4.00 16.29
C VAL A 327 -15.30 -3.68 15.80
N VAL A 328 -14.53 -2.95 16.60
CA VAL A 328 -13.10 -2.73 16.36
C VAL A 328 -12.30 -3.42 17.45
N LYS A 329 -11.29 -4.19 17.07
CA LYS A 329 -10.33 -4.78 18.00
C LYS A 329 -8.92 -4.39 17.59
N THR A 330 -8.07 -4.12 18.55
CA THR A 330 -6.63 -3.96 18.28
C THR A 330 -5.85 -5.15 18.82
N GLN A 331 -4.70 -5.44 18.20
CA GLN A 331 -3.78 -6.49 18.60
C GLN A 331 -2.33 -5.99 18.57
N GLY A 332 -1.44 -6.70 19.24
CA GLY A 332 -0.01 -6.36 19.28
C GLY A 332 0.26 -4.93 19.77
N ASP A 333 1.38 -4.37 19.29
CA ASP A 333 1.76 -2.99 19.52
C ASP A 333 1.10 -2.09 18.48
N THR A 334 -0.15 -1.70 18.74
CA THR A 334 -0.92 -0.84 17.85
C THR A 334 -0.86 0.63 18.30
N THR A 335 -0.57 1.54 17.37
CA THR A 335 -0.69 2.98 17.62
C THR A 335 -1.66 3.58 16.64
N ILE A 336 -2.67 4.27 17.16
CA ILE A 336 -3.65 5.02 16.39
C ILE A 336 -3.53 6.47 16.83
N LYS A 337 -3.11 7.36 15.93
CA LYS A 337 -2.92 8.77 16.31
C LYS A 337 -4.27 9.45 16.58
N ASN A 338 -5.21 9.35 15.65
CA ASN A 338 -6.58 9.83 15.81
C ASN A 338 -7.56 8.68 15.57
N MET A 339 -8.55 8.52 16.43
CA MET A 339 -9.66 7.60 16.24
C MET A 339 -10.98 8.37 16.39
N THR A 340 -11.91 8.16 15.47
CA THR A 340 -13.23 8.81 15.50
C THR A 340 -14.31 7.75 15.38
N ILE A 341 -15.24 7.74 16.32
CA ILE A 341 -16.54 7.05 16.17
C ILE A 341 -17.53 8.11 15.73
N GLY A 342 -17.91 8.10 14.45
CA GLY A 342 -18.76 9.10 13.84
C GLY A 342 -20.20 9.03 14.32
N GLU A 343 -20.98 10.08 14.03
CA GLU A 343 -22.38 10.23 14.48
C GLU A 343 -23.27 9.02 14.12
N ASP A 344 -23.07 8.43 12.94
CA ASP A 344 -23.84 7.29 12.42
C ASP A 344 -23.40 5.93 13.00
N ALA A 345 -22.26 5.86 13.71
CA ALA A 345 -21.69 4.63 14.25
C ALA A 345 -22.25 4.26 15.63
N THR A 346 -23.57 4.11 15.73
CA THR A 346 -24.25 3.80 17.00
C THR A 346 -23.98 2.36 17.45
N GLY A 347 -23.78 2.14 18.75
CA GLY A 347 -23.69 0.79 19.31
C GLY A 347 -22.35 0.09 19.06
N CYS A 348 -21.33 0.84 18.63
CA CYS A 348 -20.01 0.30 18.38
C CYS A 348 -19.33 -0.24 19.64
N GLU A 349 -18.54 -1.29 19.46
CA GLU A 349 -17.63 -1.81 20.48
C GLU A 349 -16.19 -1.62 20.00
N VAL A 350 -15.35 -0.99 20.83
CA VAL A 350 -13.92 -0.84 20.55
C VAL A 350 -13.13 -1.51 21.65
N THR A 351 -12.47 -2.63 21.36
CA THR A 351 -11.63 -3.35 22.31
C THR A 351 -10.15 -3.05 22.06
N LEU A 352 -9.52 -2.34 22.99
CA LEU A 352 -8.11 -1.96 22.92
C LEU A 352 -7.22 -2.95 23.68
N ALA A 353 -6.35 -3.67 22.96
CA ALA A 353 -5.34 -4.53 23.57
C ALA A 353 -4.35 -3.74 24.43
N ALA A 354 -3.70 -4.41 25.39
CA ALA A 354 -2.79 -3.78 26.35
C ALA A 354 -1.63 -2.99 25.70
N GLY A 355 -1.11 -3.46 24.56
CA GLY A 355 -0.06 -2.78 23.78
C GLY A 355 -0.56 -1.61 22.92
N THR A 356 -1.85 -1.29 22.95
CA THR A 356 -2.44 -0.25 22.11
C THR A 356 -2.34 1.13 22.74
N THR A 357 -1.96 2.12 21.94
CA THR A 357 -2.06 3.54 22.28
C THR A 357 -2.93 4.27 21.27
N VAL A 358 -3.98 4.92 21.76
CA VAL A 358 -4.78 5.90 21.02
C VAL A 358 -4.38 7.30 21.47
N GLY A 359 -4.04 8.17 20.51
CA GLY A 359 -3.73 9.57 20.77
C GLY A 359 -4.98 10.35 21.16
N ASP A 360 -5.69 10.84 20.15
CA ASP A 360 -6.98 11.51 20.30
C ASP A 360 -8.11 10.56 19.88
N LEU A 361 -9.04 10.29 20.80
CA LEU A 361 -10.27 9.53 20.56
C LEU A 361 -11.46 10.48 20.57
N VAL A 362 -12.15 10.63 19.44
CA VAL A 362 -13.38 11.42 19.30
C VAL A 362 -14.58 10.49 19.24
N LEU A 363 -15.59 10.76 20.05
CA LEU A 363 -16.77 9.93 20.23
C LEU A 363 -18.02 10.76 19.96
N ASP A 364 -18.43 10.80 18.69
CA ASP A 364 -19.64 11.50 18.22
C ASP A 364 -20.88 10.62 18.29
N SER A 365 -20.73 9.34 18.68
CA SER A 365 -21.82 8.41 18.94
C SER A 365 -21.53 7.51 20.15
N GLY A 366 -22.58 6.90 20.70
CA GLY A 366 -22.47 6.02 21.86
C GLY A 366 -21.72 4.73 21.54
N ALA A 367 -20.62 4.48 22.26
CA ALA A 367 -19.75 3.32 22.05
C ALA A 367 -19.23 2.72 23.36
N ASP A 368 -19.06 1.39 23.38
CA ASP A 368 -18.44 0.67 24.49
C ASP A 368 -16.93 0.51 24.22
N ILE A 369 -16.12 1.27 24.96
CA ILE A 369 -14.67 1.26 24.85
C ILE A 369 -14.08 0.33 25.92
N LYS A 370 -13.52 -0.80 25.48
CA LYS A 370 -13.09 -1.92 26.30
C LYS A 370 -11.59 -2.13 26.27
N GLY A 371 -11.11 -2.98 27.17
CA GLY A 371 -9.71 -3.40 27.21
C GLY A 371 -8.81 -2.49 28.04
N THR A 372 -7.51 -2.73 27.95
CA THR A 372 -6.47 -2.14 28.81
C THR A 372 -5.50 -1.23 28.06
N GLY A 373 -5.74 -1.01 26.76
CA GLY A 373 -4.99 -0.04 25.97
C GLY A 373 -5.08 1.37 26.53
N THR A 374 -4.10 2.20 26.19
CA THR A 374 -4.00 3.57 26.67
C THR A 374 -4.69 4.53 25.70
N ILE A 375 -5.57 5.39 26.22
CA ILE A 375 -6.14 6.52 25.50
C ILE A 375 -5.55 7.81 26.10
N ASN A 376 -4.86 8.63 25.30
CA ASN A 376 -4.24 9.84 25.82
C ASN A 376 -5.27 10.95 26.04
N LYS A 377 -6.13 11.22 25.05
CA LYS A 377 -7.24 12.16 25.17
C LYS A 377 -8.50 11.53 24.58
N ALA A 378 -9.60 11.61 25.31
CA ALA A 378 -10.93 11.30 24.80
C ALA A 378 -11.79 12.58 24.77
N GLU A 379 -12.42 12.85 23.64
CA GLU A 379 -13.39 13.91 23.42
C GLU A 379 -14.76 13.25 23.20
N VAL A 380 -15.69 13.52 24.11
CA VAL A 380 -16.97 12.81 24.21
C VAL A 380 -18.10 13.77 23.90
N ASN A 381 -18.71 13.56 22.74
CA ASN A 381 -19.72 14.44 22.14
C ASN A 381 -21.11 13.80 22.14
N ALA A 382 -21.23 12.53 22.53
CA ALA A 382 -22.50 11.79 22.59
C ALA A 382 -22.69 10.99 23.88
N ASP A 383 -23.95 10.83 24.27
CA ASP A 383 -24.37 9.98 25.38
C ASP A 383 -24.14 8.48 25.07
N GLY A 384 -24.14 7.66 26.13
CA GLY A 384 -24.08 6.19 25.98
C GLY A 384 -22.67 5.63 25.79
N VAL A 385 -21.64 6.47 25.79
CA VAL A 385 -20.23 6.05 25.84
C VAL A 385 -19.92 5.40 27.19
N LYS A 386 -19.17 4.29 27.17
CA LYS A 386 -18.64 3.63 28.38
C LYS A 386 -17.17 3.31 28.21
N PHE A 387 -16.41 3.40 29.31
CA PHE A 387 -15.01 2.99 29.34
C PHE A 387 -14.78 1.85 30.32
N GLU A 388 -14.04 0.81 29.93
CA GLU A 388 -13.48 -0.15 30.90
C GLU A 388 -12.21 0.40 31.57
N THR A 389 -11.35 1.04 30.78
CA THR A 389 -10.15 1.75 31.24
C THR A 389 -10.30 3.24 30.94
N ALA A 390 -10.13 4.07 31.97
CA ALA A 390 -10.27 5.52 31.83
C ALA A 390 -9.19 6.11 30.90
N PRO A 391 -9.52 7.09 30.04
CA PRO A 391 -8.53 7.87 29.31
C PRO A 391 -7.69 8.74 30.25
N LYS A 392 -6.49 9.13 29.84
CA LYS A 392 -5.63 10.03 30.65
C LYS A 392 -6.22 11.43 30.76
N GLU A 393 -6.79 11.93 29.68
CA GLU A 393 -7.54 13.18 29.61
C GLU A 393 -8.91 12.92 29.00
N GLN A 394 -9.95 13.51 29.59
CA GLN A 394 -11.32 13.40 29.12
C GLN A 394 -11.94 14.79 29.03
N VAL A 395 -12.44 15.12 27.85
CA VAL A 395 -13.22 16.33 27.57
C VAL A 395 -14.62 15.87 27.21
N VAL A 396 -15.63 16.38 27.91
CA VAL A 396 -17.05 16.03 27.71
C VAL A 396 -17.79 17.29 27.31
N ASP A 397 -18.55 17.21 26.23
CA ASP A 397 -19.29 18.34 25.70
C ASP A 397 -20.42 18.81 26.64
N PRO A 398 -20.75 20.11 26.66
CA PRO A 398 -21.80 20.63 27.52
C PRO A 398 -23.17 19.98 27.23
N GLY A 399 -23.70 19.26 28.21
CA GLY A 399 -25.01 18.60 28.10
C GLY A 399 -24.94 17.10 27.78
N VAL A 400 -23.74 16.55 27.58
CA VAL A 400 -23.48 15.11 27.45
C VAL A 400 -23.21 14.51 28.84
N ASP A 401 -23.74 13.31 29.10
CA ASP A 401 -23.48 12.57 30.33
C ASP A 401 -22.01 12.16 30.41
N VAL A 402 -21.37 12.40 31.56
CA VAL A 402 -19.97 11.97 31.78
C VAL A 402 -19.90 10.44 31.71
N PRO A 403 -19.15 9.85 30.75
CA PRO A 403 -19.04 8.41 30.60
C PRO A 403 -18.61 7.71 31.88
N PRO A 404 -19.31 6.65 32.30
CA PRO A 404 -18.89 5.86 33.43
C PRO A 404 -17.66 5.03 33.06
N VAL A 405 -16.74 4.91 34.02
CA VAL A 405 -15.67 3.90 33.98
C VAL A 405 -16.23 2.65 34.66
N VAL A 406 -16.57 1.64 33.88
CA VAL A 406 -17.13 0.37 34.33
C VAL A 406 -16.12 -0.72 34.04
N PRO A 407 -15.24 -1.06 34.99
CA PRO A 407 -14.38 -2.22 34.84
C PRO A 407 -15.25 -3.46 34.61
N PRO A 408 -14.77 -4.44 33.82
CA PRO A 408 -15.50 -5.69 33.63
C PRO A 408 -15.90 -6.26 35.00
N VAL A 409 -17.18 -6.60 35.16
CA VAL A 409 -17.72 -7.10 36.42
C VAL A 409 -16.97 -8.37 36.77
N VAL A 410 -16.03 -8.26 37.71
CA VAL A 410 -15.40 -9.43 38.32
C VAL A 410 -16.50 -10.13 39.12
N PRO A 411 -16.92 -11.35 38.74
CA PRO A 411 -18.01 -12.03 39.42
C PRO A 411 -17.71 -12.18 40.91
N PRO A 412 -18.68 -11.97 41.81
CA PRO A 412 -18.44 -12.07 43.24
C PRO A 412 -18.11 -13.53 43.61
N GLY A 413 -16.83 -13.76 43.92
CA GLY A 413 -16.26 -14.87 44.69
C GLY A 413 -16.98 -16.22 44.62
N GLY A 414 -16.56 -17.06 43.67
CA GLY A 414 -16.92 -18.48 43.62
C GLY A 414 -15.88 -19.33 42.89
N GLY A 415 -14.71 -19.53 43.51
CA GLY A 415 -13.77 -20.62 43.17
C GLY A 415 -12.91 -20.47 41.91
N GLY A 416 -11.69 -19.94 42.06
CA GLY A 416 -10.50 -20.36 41.30
C GLY A 416 -10.51 -20.17 39.77
N GLY A 417 -10.59 -18.93 39.28
CA GLY A 417 -10.18 -18.57 37.92
C GLY A 417 -8.95 -17.68 37.97
N VAL A 418 -7.79 -18.27 37.70
CA VAL A 418 -6.50 -17.55 37.61
C VAL A 418 -6.57 -16.55 36.45
N ASP A 419 -6.06 -15.32 36.67
CA ASP A 419 -5.72 -14.33 35.63
C ASP A 419 -5.24 -15.08 34.36
N PRO A 420 -5.78 -14.82 33.15
CA PRO A 420 -5.40 -15.56 31.94
C PRO A 420 -3.90 -15.63 31.71
N SER A 421 -3.15 -14.59 32.07
CA SER A 421 -1.68 -14.60 32.01
C SER A 421 -1.06 -15.50 33.08
N VAL A 422 -1.67 -15.59 34.26
CA VAL A 422 -1.30 -16.52 35.35
C VAL A 422 -1.65 -17.97 34.99
N ALA A 423 -2.80 -18.20 34.35
CA ALA A 423 -3.24 -19.51 33.85
C ALA A 423 -2.31 -20.00 32.73
N ALA A 424 -2.02 -19.12 31.78
CA ALA A 424 -1.10 -19.36 30.67
C ALA A 424 0.31 -19.64 31.17
N LEU A 425 0.83 -18.78 32.08
CA LEU A 425 2.15 -18.98 32.67
C LEU A 425 2.20 -20.26 33.51
N ALA A 426 1.11 -20.61 34.19
CA ALA A 426 0.99 -21.88 34.90
C ALA A 426 1.01 -23.07 33.94
N ALA A 427 0.36 -22.99 32.77
CA ALA A 427 0.40 -24.03 31.75
C ALA A 427 1.82 -24.23 31.20
N VAL A 428 2.53 -23.14 30.88
CA VAL A 428 3.95 -23.17 30.48
C VAL A 428 4.82 -23.75 31.60
N ASN A 429 4.56 -23.36 32.85
CA ASN A 429 5.28 -23.88 34.01
C ASN A 429 4.88 -25.31 34.41
N ALA A 430 3.76 -25.85 33.91
CA ALA A 430 3.36 -27.23 34.11
C ALA A 430 3.87 -28.15 32.99
N ALA A 431 4.26 -27.61 31.84
CA ALA A 431 4.75 -28.41 30.72
C ALA A 431 6.02 -29.21 31.09
N THR A 432 5.98 -30.51 30.77
CA THR A 432 7.06 -31.49 31.02
C THR A 432 7.57 -32.18 29.76
N SER A 433 6.99 -31.86 28.59
CA SER A 433 7.41 -32.36 27.28
C SER A 433 7.46 -31.22 26.27
N ALA A 434 8.22 -31.40 25.18
CA ALA A 434 8.33 -30.40 24.12
C ALA A 434 6.95 -30.08 23.50
N SER A 435 6.15 -31.10 23.18
CA SER A 435 4.80 -30.90 22.64
C SER A 435 3.86 -30.22 23.62
N ALA A 436 3.92 -30.54 24.92
CA ALA A 436 3.08 -29.84 25.92
C ALA A 436 3.52 -28.37 26.09
N MET A 437 4.81 -28.10 26.00
CA MET A 437 5.36 -26.74 26.04
C MET A 437 4.94 -25.95 24.80
N GLU A 438 5.02 -26.55 23.62
CA GLU A 438 4.57 -25.97 22.34
C GLU A 438 3.10 -25.59 22.40
N THR A 439 2.22 -26.53 22.77
CA THR A 439 0.79 -26.27 22.94
C THR A 439 0.52 -25.17 23.98
N ALA A 440 1.26 -25.14 25.10
CA ALA A 440 1.08 -24.11 26.12
C ALA A 440 1.51 -22.73 25.63
N LEU A 441 2.60 -22.63 24.86
CA LEU A 441 3.07 -21.38 24.27
C LEU A 441 2.11 -20.89 23.18
N GLU A 442 1.67 -21.77 22.27
CA GLU A 442 0.85 -21.39 21.11
C GLU A 442 -0.59 -21.04 21.49
N ASN A 443 -1.26 -21.88 22.28
CA ASN A 443 -2.65 -21.63 22.68
C ASN A 443 -2.80 -20.41 23.59
N ASN A 444 -1.71 -19.95 24.22
CA ASN A 444 -1.74 -18.84 25.14
C ASN A 444 -0.83 -17.68 24.71
N ALA A 445 -0.36 -17.65 23.46
CA ALA A 445 0.65 -16.68 23.01
C ALA A 445 0.26 -15.24 23.34
N SER A 446 -1.01 -14.88 23.09
CA SER A 446 -1.57 -13.56 23.39
C SER A 446 -1.58 -13.24 24.88
N ALA A 447 -1.92 -14.20 25.74
CA ALA A 447 -1.96 -14.02 27.20
C ALA A 447 -0.56 -14.01 27.83
N LEU A 448 0.44 -14.59 27.16
CA LEU A 448 1.83 -14.62 27.58
C LEU A 448 2.62 -13.39 27.12
N GLY A 449 2.05 -12.57 26.24
CA GLY A 449 2.74 -11.43 25.64
C GLY A 449 3.97 -11.85 24.81
N ILE A 450 3.98 -13.07 24.28
CA ILE A 450 5.06 -13.56 23.42
C ILE A 450 4.69 -13.30 21.96
N LEU A 451 5.48 -12.46 21.30
CA LEU A 451 5.24 -12.04 19.93
C LEU A 451 5.60 -13.20 19.00
N THR A 452 4.62 -13.81 18.34
CA THR A 452 4.85 -14.82 17.28
C THR A 452 5.39 -14.20 15.97
N LEU A 453 5.64 -12.89 15.97
CA LEU A 453 5.95 -12.04 14.80
C LEU A 453 7.32 -11.37 14.85
N LEU A 454 8.32 -11.94 15.54
CA LEU A 454 9.71 -11.50 15.38
C LEU A 454 10.15 -11.73 13.92
N THR A 455 10.07 -10.67 13.14
CA THR A 455 10.44 -10.63 11.73
C THR A 455 11.93 -10.43 11.60
N LYS A 456 12.62 -11.38 10.97
CA LYS A 456 13.99 -11.15 10.50
C LYS A 456 14.02 -11.17 8.98
N THR A 457 14.34 -10.01 8.42
CA THR A 457 14.55 -9.82 6.98
C THR A 457 16.00 -10.16 6.63
N TYR A 458 16.20 -11.06 5.67
CA TYR A 458 17.53 -11.39 5.15
C TYR A 458 17.82 -10.56 3.89
N THR A 459 19.11 -10.49 3.55
CA THR A 459 19.62 -9.70 2.41
C THR A 459 19.06 -10.13 1.06
N ASP A 460 18.43 -11.31 0.97
CA ASP A 460 17.72 -11.81 -0.21
C ASP A 460 16.26 -11.32 -0.31
N GLY A 461 15.79 -10.53 0.66
CA GLY A 461 14.42 -10.02 0.73
C GLY A 461 13.43 -10.97 1.40
N GLY A 462 13.87 -12.16 1.86
CA GLY A 462 13.02 -13.10 2.59
C GLY A 462 12.76 -12.63 4.02
N SER A 463 11.49 -12.65 4.44
CA SER A 463 11.05 -12.38 5.81
C SER A 463 10.67 -13.69 6.49
N TYR A 464 11.37 -14.05 7.56
CA TYR A 464 11.11 -15.27 8.30
C TYR A 464 10.74 -14.95 9.76
N THR A 465 9.70 -15.61 10.26
CA THR A 465 9.16 -15.48 11.63
C THR A 465 9.06 -16.87 12.29
N TYR A 466 8.74 -16.91 13.59
CA TYR A 466 8.41 -18.17 14.27
C TYR A 466 7.36 -18.99 13.51
N ASN A 467 6.35 -18.34 12.94
CA ASN A 467 5.28 -18.98 12.19
C ASN A 467 5.73 -19.54 10.82
N THR A 468 6.92 -19.15 10.34
CA THR A 468 7.51 -19.72 9.10
C THR A 468 8.35 -20.97 9.36
N LEU A 469 8.62 -21.32 10.62
CA LEU A 469 9.33 -22.55 10.96
C LEU A 469 8.45 -23.77 10.68
N THR A 470 9.06 -24.89 10.26
CA THR A 470 8.33 -26.16 10.16
C THR A 470 7.86 -26.63 11.54
N ALA A 471 6.80 -27.43 11.61
CA ALA A 471 6.26 -27.95 12.88
C ALA A 471 7.35 -28.61 13.76
N GLY A 472 8.24 -29.41 13.17
CA GLY A 472 9.35 -30.02 13.91
C GLY A 472 10.35 -29.01 14.52
N ARG A 473 10.46 -27.81 13.93
CA ARG A 473 11.32 -26.73 14.43
C ARG A 473 10.64 -25.87 15.49
N GLN A 474 9.32 -25.72 15.41
CA GLN A 474 8.50 -25.15 16.49
C GLN A 474 8.56 -26.03 17.74
N THR A 475 8.38 -27.34 17.59
CA THR A 475 8.60 -28.31 18.67
C THR A 475 10.03 -28.25 19.23
N ALA A 476 11.04 -28.02 18.38
CA ALA A 476 12.41 -27.88 18.84
C ALA A 476 12.66 -26.59 19.65
N LEU A 477 11.99 -25.47 19.31
CA LEU A 477 12.00 -24.27 20.16
C LEU A 477 11.37 -24.57 21.52
N ALA A 478 10.20 -25.23 21.53
CA ALA A 478 9.54 -25.62 22.76
C ALA A 478 10.42 -26.54 23.62
N ALA A 479 11.20 -27.44 23.00
CA ALA A 479 12.20 -28.26 23.70
C ALA A 479 13.32 -27.41 24.33
N ASP A 480 13.77 -26.34 23.67
CA ASP A 480 14.75 -25.41 24.24
C ASP A 480 14.16 -24.61 25.40
N MET A 481 12.93 -24.11 25.25
CA MET A 481 12.21 -23.43 26.33
C MET A 481 12.05 -24.35 27.54
N LEU A 482 11.72 -25.63 27.33
CA LEU A 482 11.65 -26.59 28.42
C LEU A 482 13.02 -26.81 29.09
N ARG A 483 14.09 -26.90 28.31
CA ARG A 483 15.45 -27.13 28.82
C ARG A 483 16.03 -25.93 29.56
N ASN A 484 15.71 -24.73 29.12
CA ASN A 484 16.20 -23.48 29.69
C ASN A 484 15.34 -22.95 30.84
N LYS A 485 14.29 -23.69 31.21
CA LYS A 485 13.37 -23.30 32.26
C LYS A 485 14.10 -23.05 33.58
N PRO A 486 13.97 -21.86 34.19
CA PRO A 486 14.56 -21.60 35.50
C PRO A 486 14.04 -22.55 36.57
N ALA A 487 14.83 -22.81 37.62
CA ALA A 487 14.44 -23.74 38.70
C ALA A 487 13.14 -23.32 39.43
N GLY A 488 12.83 -22.03 39.47
CA GLY A 488 11.57 -21.49 40.01
C GLY A 488 10.41 -21.41 38.99
N GLY A 489 10.61 -21.92 37.77
CA GLY A 489 9.74 -21.68 36.64
C GLY A 489 9.97 -20.32 35.98
N TYR A 490 9.26 -20.10 34.90
CA TYR A 490 9.22 -18.84 34.17
C TYR A 490 8.38 -17.79 34.93
N THR A 491 8.84 -16.54 34.87
CA THR A 491 7.99 -15.35 34.99
C THR A 491 7.64 -14.86 33.58
N LEU A 492 6.60 -14.02 33.41
CA LEU A 492 6.25 -13.47 32.08
C LEU A 492 7.45 -12.77 31.41
N THR A 493 8.20 -11.96 32.18
CA THR A 493 9.39 -11.26 31.67
C THR A 493 10.47 -12.21 31.18
N ILE A 494 10.81 -13.25 31.95
CA ILE A 494 11.85 -14.21 31.55
C ILE A 494 11.35 -15.06 30.38
N LEU A 495 10.06 -15.42 30.37
CA LEU A 495 9.47 -16.21 29.30
C LEU A 495 9.56 -15.49 27.96
N SER A 496 9.09 -14.24 27.91
CA SER A 496 9.11 -13.42 26.70
C SER A 496 10.54 -13.18 26.21
N ASP A 497 11.46 -12.79 27.11
CA ASP A 497 12.85 -12.56 26.74
C ASP A 497 13.51 -13.84 26.17
N TYR A 498 13.34 -14.99 26.83
CA TYR A 498 13.91 -16.25 26.36
C TYR A 498 13.29 -16.71 25.03
N PHE A 499 11.97 -16.63 24.92
CA PHE A 499 11.26 -17.03 23.71
C PHE A 499 11.74 -16.19 22.51
N ASP A 500 11.80 -14.87 22.67
CA ASP A 500 12.19 -13.95 21.61
C ASP A 500 13.61 -14.19 21.11
N LYS A 501 14.57 -14.35 22.03
CA LYS A 501 15.97 -14.60 21.66
C LYS A 501 16.12 -15.97 20.99
N LEU A 502 15.52 -17.01 21.53
CA LEU A 502 15.67 -18.38 21.02
C LEU A 502 14.92 -18.58 19.70
N ALA A 503 13.72 -18.00 19.55
CA ALA A 503 12.96 -18.01 18.30
C ALA A 503 13.76 -17.34 17.18
N ASN A 504 14.30 -16.15 17.41
CA ASN A 504 15.11 -15.43 16.42
C ASN A 504 16.36 -16.24 16.02
N VAL A 505 17.08 -16.80 17.00
CA VAL A 505 18.24 -17.67 16.73
C VAL A 505 17.85 -18.88 15.86
N ARG A 506 16.70 -19.52 16.14
CA ARG A 506 16.23 -20.67 15.35
C ARG A 506 15.86 -20.29 13.93
N VAL A 507 15.17 -19.17 13.74
CA VAL A 507 14.83 -18.64 12.42
C VAL A 507 16.10 -18.41 11.59
N VAL A 508 17.13 -17.81 12.19
CA VAL A 508 18.45 -17.63 11.54
C VAL A 508 19.10 -18.95 11.18
N ILE A 509 19.19 -19.87 12.12
CA ILE A 509 19.84 -21.15 11.87
C ILE A 509 19.10 -21.90 10.77
N GLU A 510 17.76 -21.93 10.79
CA GLU A 510 16.98 -22.66 9.79
C GLU A 510 17.20 -22.11 8.39
N GLU A 511 17.12 -20.79 8.24
CA GLU A 511 17.30 -20.16 6.93
C GLU A 511 18.72 -20.35 6.41
N GLN A 512 19.72 -20.19 7.27
CA GLN A 512 21.11 -20.42 6.90
C GLN A 512 21.40 -21.90 6.59
N MET A 513 20.71 -22.84 7.25
CA MET A 513 20.79 -24.26 6.92
C MET A 513 20.09 -24.58 5.60
N ARG A 514 18.98 -23.92 5.26
CA ARG A 514 18.32 -24.03 3.96
C ARG A 514 19.25 -23.57 2.83
N ILE A 515 19.91 -22.42 3.00
CA ILE A 515 20.92 -21.92 2.06
C ILE A 515 22.08 -22.91 1.94
N ALA A 516 22.63 -23.38 3.06
CA ALA A 516 23.71 -24.36 3.07
C ALA A 516 23.33 -25.65 2.32
N ASN A 517 22.12 -26.18 2.54
CA ASN A 517 21.61 -27.37 1.86
C ASN A 517 21.24 -27.12 0.38
N SER A 518 20.97 -25.88 -0.02
CA SER A 518 20.71 -25.54 -1.43
C SER A 518 21.92 -25.76 -2.33
N TYR A 519 23.12 -25.79 -1.75
CA TYR A 519 24.37 -26.08 -2.42
C TYR A 519 24.63 -27.58 -2.64
N HIS A 520 23.69 -28.46 -2.26
CA HIS A 520 23.88 -29.91 -2.36
C HIS A 520 24.25 -30.37 -3.78
N ASN A 521 25.24 -31.26 -3.90
CA ASN A 521 25.79 -31.81 -5.15
C ASN A 521 26.30 -30.76 -6.15
N THR A 522 26.71 -29.58 -5.66
CA THR A 522 27.33 -28.56 -6.50
C THR A 522 28.80 -28.37 -6.14
N THR A 523 29.67 -28.33 -7.14
CA THR A 523 31.09 -28.04 -6.97
C THR A 523 31.31 -26.52 -7.00
N PRO A 524 31.77 -25.86 -5.92
CA PRO A 524 32.05 -24.43 -5.93
C PRO A 524 33.12 -24.07 -6.96
N THR A 525 32.93 -22.96 -7.69
CA THR A 525 34.04 -22.26 -8.34
C THR A 525 34.84 -21.47 -7.30
N LEU A 526 36.08 -21.08 -7.62
CA LEU A 526 36.92 -20.25 -6.73
C LEU A 526 36.21 -18.95 -6.29
N ASP A 527 35.43 -18.34 -7.17
CA ASP A 527 34.70 -17.09 -6.88
C ASP A 527 33.51 -17.30 -5.92
N GLN A 528 32.95 -18.52 -5.85
CA GLN A 528 31.76 -18.85 -5.04
C GLN A 528 32.10 -19.33 -3.62
N ILE A 529 33.40 -19.47 -3.30
CA ILE A 529 33.90 -19.97 -2.01
C ILE A 529 33.43 -19.09 -0.84
N SER A 530 33.41 -17.76 -1.03
CA SER A 530 32.99 -16.80 0.01
C SER A 530 31.48 -16.82 0.25
N GLU A 531 30.68 -17.00 -0.80
CA GLU A 531 29.21 -17.06 -0.68
C GLU A 531 28.77 -18.29 0.10
N ARG A 532 29.39 -19.44 -0.16
CA ARG A 532 29.05 -20.73 0.46
C ARG A 532 29.43 -20.85 1.93
N ILE A 533 30.30 -19.99 2.44
CA ILE A 533 30.66 -19.95 3.87
C ILE A 533 29.87 -18.88 4.64
N SER A 534 29.18 -17.98 3.92
CA SER A 534 28.45 -16.85 4.49
C SER A 534 27.42 -17.28 5.53
N PHE A 535 26.82 -18.47 5.37
CA PHE A 535 25.85 -19.02 6.32
C PHE A 535 26.41 -19.12 7.75
N MET A 536 27.67 -19.55 7.93
CA MET A 536 28.29 -19.64 9.25
C MET A 536 28.53 -18.25 9.85
N ASN A 537 28.92 -17.28 9.02
CA ASN A 537 29.17 -15.91 9.48
C ASN A 537 27.87 -15.26 9.97
N THR A 538 26.77 -15.47 9.25
CA THR A 538 25.44 -14.97 9.63
C THR A 538 24.96 -15.58 10.94
N ILE A 539 25.11 -16.91 11.11
CA ILE A 539 24.76 -17.59 12.36
C ILE A 539 25.64 -17.07 13.51
N LEU A 540 26.95 -17.00 13.31
CA LEU A 540 27.90 -16.56 14.34
C LEU A 540 27.64 -15.11 14.76
N THR A 541 27.30 -14.23 13.82
CA THR A 541 26.91 -12.84 14.09
C THR A 541 25.65 -12.79 14.97
N GLN A 542 24.62 -13.57 14.63
CA GLN A 542 23.41 -13.65 15.44
C GLN A 542 23.71 -14.13 16.86
N LEU A 543 24.44 -15.24 17.00
CA LEU A 543 24.74 -15.79 18.32
C LEU A 543 25.64 -14.86 19.16
N ASN A 544 26.57 -14.15 18.52
CA ASN A 544 27.43 -13.20 19.21
C ASN A 544 26.70 -11.94 19.69
N SER A 545 25.58 -11.58 19.08
CA SER A 545 24.74 -10.44 19.51
C SER A 545 24.03 -10.68 20.84
N LEU A 546 23.95 -11.93 21.30
CA LEU A 546 23.36 -12.29 22.60
C LEU A 546 24.26 -11.84 23.76
N ASP A 547 23.65 -11.43 24.87
CA ASP A 547 24.37 -11.17 26.11
C ASP A 547 24.88 -12.46 26.78
N ALA A 548 25.61 -12.32 27.89
CA ALA A 548 26.21 -13.45 28.61
C ALA A 548 25.16 -14.41 29.20
N SER A 549 24.03 -13.91 29.70
CA SER A 549 22.94 -14.73 30.23
C SER A 549 22.31 -15.60 29.15
N HIS A 550 22.05 -15.02 27.98
CA HIS A 550 21.49 -15.74 26.84
C HIS A 550 22.47 -16.73 26.21
N LYS A 551 23.76 -16.40 26.19
CA LYS A 551 24.82 -17.34 25.75
C LYS A 551 24.96 -18.56 26.66
N ALA A 552 24.49 -18.48 27.91
CA ALA A 552 24.49 -19.60 28.83
C ALA A 552 23.34 -20.59 28.60
N LEU A 553 22.33 -20.22 27.79
CA LEU A 553 21.18 -21.07 27.45
C LEU A 553 21.58 -22.20 26.47
N TYR A 554 20.69 -23.17 26.34
CA TYR A 554 20.83 -24.33 25.46
C TYR A 554 19.94 -24.23 24.22
N LEU A 555 20.47 -24.67 23.09
CA LEU A 555 19.78 -24.83 21.82
C LEU A 555 19.99 -26.26 21.31
N SER A 556 18.93 -27.06 21.17
CA SER A 556 18.98 -28.46 20.73
C SER A 556 20.06 -29.29 21.43
N ASN A 557 20.16 -29.17 22.76
CA ASN A 557 21.14 -29.82 23.66
C ASN A 557 22.56 -29.22 23.70
N TYR A 558 22.84 -28.19 22.89
CA TYR A 558 24.13 -27.50 22.91
C TYR A 558 24.01 -26.18 23.66
N GLN A 559 24.91 -25.93 24.61
CA GLN A 559 24.99 -24.60 25.20
C GLN A 559 25.41 -23.59 24.12
N ILE A 560 24.75 -22.44 24.04
CA ILE A 560 24.97 -21.45 22.98
C ILE A 560 26.43 -20.99 22.96
N SER A 561 27.06 -20.77 24.12
CA SER A 561 28.48 -20.47 24.23
C SER A 561 29.38 -21.54 23.59
N SER A 562 29.05 -22.81 23.76
CA SER A 562 29.77 -23.94 23.16
C SER A 562 29.54 -24.00 21.65
N LEU A 563 28.32 -23.72 21.19
CA LEU A 563 28.01 -23.62 19.76
C LEU A 563 28.77 -22.48 19.08
N ILE A 564 28.84 -21.31 19.72
CA ILE A 564 29.67 -20.18 19.27
C ILE A 564 31.13 -20.61 19.15
N ALA A 565 31.68 -21.31 20.15
CA ALA A 565 33.04 -21.80 20.11
C ALA A 565 33.28 -22.77 18.96
N SER A 566 32.36 -23.71 18.70
CA SER A 566 32.45 -24.65 17.57
C SER A 566 32.38 -23.94 16.21
N LEU A 567 31.48 -22.97 16.04
CA LEU A 567 31.38 -22.17 14.82
C LEU A 567 32.63 -21.31 14.59
N THR A 568 33.13 -20.68 15.64
CA THR A 568 34.36 -19.86 15.59
C THR A 568 35.57 -20.72 15.23
N TYR A 569 35.65 -21.93 15.80
CA TYR A 569 36.68 -22.89 15.46
C TYR A 569 36.59 -23.30 13.99
N ALA A 570 35.41 -23.69 13.50
CA ALA A 570 35.19 -24.06 12.10
C ALA A 570 35.55 -22.91 11.14
N GLN A 571 35.13 -21.69 11.45
CA GLN A 571 35.47 -20.49 10.68
C GLN A 571 36.99 -20.24 10.66
N THR A 572 37.67 -20.40 11.79
CA THR A 572 39.13 -20.23 11.89
C THR A 572 39.86 -21.26 11.06
N GLN A 573 39.47 -22.54 11.16
CA GLN A 573 40.07 -23.61 10.37
C GLN A 573 39.86 -23.36 8.88
N TYR A 574 38.63 -23.02 8.47
CA TYR A 574 38.31 -22.68 7.09
C TYR A 574 39.15 -21.52 6.52
N ASN A 575 39.28 -20.44 7.29
CA ASN A 575 40.06 -19.27 6.89
C ASN A 575 41.56 -19.58 6.79
N GLY A 576 42.06 -20.57 7.53
CA GLY A 576 43.45 -21.03 7.47
C GLY A 576 43.81 -21.87 6.25
N LEU A 577 42.82 -22.42 5.53
CA LEU A 577 43.04 -23.24 4.34
C LEU A 577 43.44 -22.42 3.11
N THR A 578 44.23 -23.02 2.23
CA THR A 578 44.46 -22.53 0.86
C THR A 578 43.20 -22.68 0.00
N ASP A 579 43.09 -21.94 -1.10
CA ASP A 579 41.90 -22.02 -1.96
C ASP A 579 41.61 -23.44 -2.51
N PRO A 580 42.60 -24.25 -2.93
CA PRO A 580 42.37 -25.64 -3.31
C PRO A 580 41.83 -26.50 -2.17
N GLU A 581 42.32 -26.31 -0.95
CA GLU A 581 41.84 -27.04 0.23
C GLU A 581 40.42 -26.62 0.62
N ARG A 582 40.10 -25.32 0.55
CA ARG A 582 38.72 -24.81 0.74
C ARG A 582 37.78 -25.41 -0.29
N GLN A 583 38.18 -25.47 -1.56
CA GLN A 583 37.37 -26.06 -2.61
C GLN A 583 37.13 -27.56 -2.37
N SER A 584 38.17 -28.31 -1.96
CA SER A 584 38.07 -29.73 -1.59
C SER A 584 37.13 -29.97 -0.41
N LEU A 585 37.28 -29.16 0.66
CA LEU A 585 36.45 -29.19 1.85
C LEU A 585 34.98 -28.94 1.51
N LEU A 586 34.67 -27.84 0.82
CA LEU A 586 33.29 -27.47 0.50
C LEU A 586 32.63 -28.45 -0.48
N THR A 587 33.38 -28.96 -1.45
CA THR A 587 32.87 -30.00 -2.38
C THR A 587 32.44 -31.24 -1.60
N SER A 588 33.29 -31.70 -0.68
CA SER A 588 32.99 -32.87 0.15
C SER A 588 31.85 -32.61 1.14
N LEU A 589 31.83 -31.41 1.74
CA LEU A 589 30.82 -31.02 2.72
C LEU A 589 29.42 -30.99 2.08
N PHE A 590 29.27 -30.31 0.94
CA PHE A 590 27.98 -30.18 0.27
C PHE A 590 27.64 -31.35 -0.66
N THR A 591 28.35 -32.49 -0.56
CA THR A 591 27.89 -33.76 -1.16
C THR A 591 26.73 -34.37 -0.34
N ASN A 592 26.46 -33.89 0.88
CA ASN A 592 25.36 -34.34 1.72
C ASN A 592 24.37 -33.20 2.02
N THR A 593 23.18 -33.55 2.49
CA THR A 593 22.26 -32.63 3.15
C THR A 593 22.34 -32.82 4.66
N TYR A 594 22.00 -31.77 5.40
CA TYR A 594 22.13 -31.74 6.86
C TYR A 594 20.82 -31.36 7.53
N ASP A 595 20.38 -32.20 8.46
CA ASP A 595 19.14 -32.00 9.21
C ASP A 595 19.31 -30.98 10.36
N SER A 596 20.56 -30.69 10.75
CA SER A 596 20.90 -29.76 11.82
C SER A 596 22.26 -29.09 11.63
N LEU A 597 22.44 -27.95 12.27
CA LEU A 597 23.74 -27.28 12.36
C LEU A 597 24.79 -28.17 13.05
N GLY A 598 24.39 -28.97 14.04
CA GLY A 598 25.28 -29.91 14.72
C GLY A 598 25.83 -31.00 13.78
N SER A 599 24.97 -31.59 12.94
CA SER A 599 25.40 -32.57 11.94
C SER A 599 26.33 -31.95 10.89
N LEU A 600 26.05 -30.71 10.46
CA LEU A 600 26.90 -29.97 9.53
C LEU A 600 28.29 -29.69 10.13
N LEU A 601 28.35 -29.19 11.36
CA LEU A 601 29.62 -28.93 12.05
C LEU A 601 30.43 -30.21 12.31
N THR A 602 29.75 -31.31 12.60
CA THR A 602 30.41 -32.62 12.78
C THR A 602 31.05 -33.07 11.47
N SER A 603 30.31 -33.01 10.35
CA SER A 603 30.87 -33.34 9.04
C SER A 603 31.96 -32.39 8.61
N PHE A 604 31.83 -31.09 8.87
CA PHE A 604 32.90 -30.11 8.65
C PHE A 604 34.19 -30.56 9.35
N GLN A 605 34.12 -30.90 10.63
CA GLN A 605 35.30 -31.34 11.38
C GLN A 605 35.90 -32.63 10.81
N THR A 606 35.07 -33.61 10.47
CA THR A 606 35.53 -34.89 9.92
C THR A 606 36.26 -34.69 8.61
N ILE A 607 35.73 -33.87 7.71
CA ILE A 607 36.32 -33.61 6.39
C ILE A 607 37.59 -32.78 6.54
N TYR A 608 37.56 -31.74 7.39
CA TYR A 608 38.73 -30.92 7.68
C TYR A 608 39.91 -31.76 8.19
N ASN A 609 39.67 -32.67 9.13
CA ASN A 609 40.71 -33.55 9.67
C ASN A 609 41.26 -34.56 8.64
N ALA A 610 40.57 -34.76 7.52
CA ALA A 610 40.99 -35.65 6.45
C ALA A 610 41.69 -34.91 5.29
N LEU A 611 41.79 -33.57 5.36
CA LEU A 611 42.60 -32.81 4.41
C LEU A 611 44.10 -33.11 4.63
N PRO A 612 44.88 -33.16 3.53
CA PRO A 612 46.29 -33.55 3.55
C PRO A 612 47.23 -32.56 4.25
#